data_AF-A0AAW9B6B4-F1
#
_entry.id   AF-A0AAW9B6B4-F1
#
_cell.length_a   1.000
_cell.length_b   1.000
_cell.length_c   1.000
_cell.angle_alpha   90.00
_cell.angle_beta   90.00
_cell.angle_gamma   90.00
#
_symmetry.space_group_name_H-M   'P 1'
#
loop_
_entity.id
_entity.type
_entity.pdbx_description
1 polymer ?
#
loop_
_entity_poly.entity_id
_entity_poly.type
_entity_poly.pdbx_seq_one_letter_code
_entity_poly.pdbx_strand_id
1 'polypeptide(L)' 'AIEFLGYPVCKAFSRDSGARIETGIALLSGYCTSGGSKKRWTTVLSEGATLRLKIPVDLLNIYEDKKFQVKTI' A
#
# COMPACT_ATOMS: atom_id res chain seq x y z
N ALA A 1 4.74 -7.19 -0.21
CA ALA A 1 4.39 -5.85 0.30
C ALA A 1 3.81 -5.07 -0.87
N ILE A 2 2.94 -4.10 -0.59
CA ILE A 2 2.49 -3.13 -1.58
C ILE A 2 3.25 -1.84 -1.27
N GLU A 3 3.77 -1.21 -2.32
CA GLU A 3 4.58 0.00 -2.23
C GLU A 3 4.06 1.04 -3.22
N PHE A 4 4.33 2.31 -2.92
CA PHE A 4 4.08 3.45 -3.78
C PHE A 4 5.38 4.26 -3.90
N LEU A 5 5.94 4.35 -5.11
CA LEU A 5 7.20 5.05 -5.39
C LEU A 5 8.38 4.61 -4.49
N GLY A 6 8.46 3.32 -4.20
CA GLY A 6 9.48 2.74 -3.31
C GLY A 6 9.21 2.90 -1.81
N TYR A 7 8.11 3.56 -1.41
CA TYR A 7 7.68 3.64 -0.02
C TYR A 7 6.69 2.50 0.27
N PRO A 8 6.97 1.64 1.26
CA PRO A 8 6.07 0.55 1.60
C PRO A 8 4.77 1.13 2.17
N VAL A 9 3.64 0.68 1.64
CA VAL A 9 2.29 1.14 2.03
C VAL A 9 1.69 0.18 3.05
N CYS A 10 1.76 -1.11 2.75
CA CYS A 10 1.30 -2.16 3.65
C CYS A 10 2.01 -3.48 3.37
N LYS A 11 2.04 -4.35 4.38
CA LYS A 11 2.71 -5.65 4.29
C LYS A 11 2.04 -6.71 5.15
N ALA A 12 1.96 -7.92 4.59
CA ALA A 12 1.71 -9.15 5.33
C ALA A 12 3.02 -9.90 5.56
N PHE A 13 3.21 -10.46 6.76
CA PHE A 13 4.39 -11.26 7.12
C PHE A 13 4.16 -12.75 6.90
N SER A 14 2.91 -13.20 6.90
CA SER A 14 2.50 -14.55 6.54
C SER A 14 1.09 -14.55 5.94
N ARG A 15 0.62 -15.72 5.50
CA ARG A 15 -0.77 -15.89 5.02
C ARG A 15 -1.80 -15.55 6.10
N ASP A 16 -1.50 -15.81 7.37
CA ASP A 16 -2.45 -15.71 8.49
C ASP A 16 -2.25 -14.45 9.35
N SER A 17 -1.24 -13.63 9.06
CA SER A 17 -0.97 -12.41 9.84
C SER A 17 -1.95 -11.27 9.57
N GLY A 18 -2.75 -11.36 8.52
CA GLY A 18 -3.32 -10.18 7.86
C GLY A 18 -2.20 -9.33 7.24
N ALA A 19 -2.58 -8.18 6.68
CA ALA A 19 -1.64 -7.13 6.33
C ALA A 19 -1.82 -5.94 7.27
N ARG A 20 -0.75 -5.21 7.52
CA ARG A 20 -0.78 -3.97 8.31
C ARG A 20 -0.34 -2.81 7.44
N ILE A 21 -0.99 -1.66 7.65
CA ILE A 21 -0.57 -0.37 7.11
C ILE A 21 0.76 0.01 7.76
N GLU A 22 1.69 0.52 6.95
CA GLU A 22 3.00 0.96 7.43
C GLU A 22 2.91 2.23 8.27
N THR A 23 3.95 2.45 9.09
CA THR A 23 3.99 3.59 10.00
C THR A 23 3.98 4.92 9.22
N GLY A 24 3.20 5.89 9.70
CA GLY A 24 3.11 7.21 9.06
C GLY A 24 2.15 7.27 7.86
N ILE A 25 1.39 6.19 7.61
CA ILE A 25 0.37 6.12 6.58
C ILE A 25 -1.01 5.98 7.24
N ALA A 26 -1.96 6.80 6.83
CA ALA A 26 -3.35 6.68 7.24
C ALA A 26 -4.16 6.01 6.14
N LEU A 27 -4.83 4.91 6.48
CA LEU A 27 -5.86 4.32 5.63
C LEU A 27 -7.18 5.04 5.91
N LEU A 28 -7.63 5.87 4.96
CA LEU A 28 -8.83 6.67 5.08
C LEU A 28 -10.10 5.88 4.73
N SER A 29 -9.98 4.91 3.80
CA SER A 29 -11.06 4.00 3.43
C SER A 29 -10.52 2.69 2.87
N GLY A 30 -11.33 1.63 2.93
CA GLY A 30 -10.96 0.28 2.49
C GLY A 30 -10.26 -0.54 3.58
N TYR A 31 -9.52 -1.58 3.18
CA TYR A 31 -8.79 -2.46 4.09
C TYR A 31 -7.53 -3.03 3.44
N CYS A 32 -6.60 -3.51 4.26
CA CYS A 32 -5.50 -4.34 3.83
C CYS A 32 -5.58 -5.72 4.52
N THR A 33 -5.25 -6.78 3.79
CA THR A 33 -5.22 -8.14 4.33
C THR A 33 -4.14 -8.99 3.66
N SER A 34 -3.94 -10.21 4.15
CA SER A 34 -3.16 -11.24 3.50
C SER A 34 -4.05 -12.10 2.60
N GLY A 35 -3.50 -12.57 1.48
CA GLY A 35 -4.19 -13.46 0.54
C GLY A 35 -3.32 -14.64 0.10
N GLY A 36 -3.86 -15.48 -0.78
CA GLY A 36 -3.14 -16.63 -1.34
C GLY A 36 -3.01 -17.81 -0.36
N SER A 37 -1.97 -18.63 -0.57
CA SER A 37 -1.71 -19.85 0.21
C SER A 37 -0.51 -19.69 1.14
N LYS A 38 -0.33 -20.58 2.12
CA LYS A 38 0.84 -20.54 3.04
C LYS A 38 2.19 -20.59 2.31
N LYS A 39 2.29 -21.26 1.15
CA LYS A 39 3.53 -21.34 0.35
C LYS A 39 3.67 -20.20 -0.67
N ARG A 40 2.58 -19.48 -0.96
CA ARG A 40 2.51 -18.39 -1.94
C ARG A 40 1.51 -17.35 -1.44
N TRP A 41 1.85 -16.67 -0.36
CA TRP A 41 0.97 -15.63 0.20
C TRP A 41 1.25 -14.29 -0.47
N THR A 42 0.26 -13.40 -0.41
CA THR A 42 0.38 -12.04 -0.93
C THR A 42 -0.15 -11.03 0.06
N THR A 43 0.25 -9.78 -0.11
CA THR A 43 -0.35 -8.62 0.55
C THR A 43 -1.44 -8.09 -0.38
N VAL A 44 -2.63 -7.87 0.15
CA VAL A 44 -3.79 -7.36 -0.58
C VAL A 44 -4.18 -6.01 0.02
N LEU A 45 -4.36 -5.02 -0.84
CA LEU A 45 -5.04 -3.77 -0.53
C LEU A 45 -6.35 -3.79 -1.31
N SER A 46 -7.47 -3.50 -0.64
CA SER A 46 -8.76 -3.50 -1.30
C SER A 46 -8.80 -2.46 -2.43
N GLU A 47 -9.40 -2.82 -3.56
CA GLU A 47 -9.63 -1.87 -4.65
C GLU A 47 -10.41 -0.65 -4.15
N GLY A 48 -10.05 0.54 -4.62
CA GLY A 48 -10.65 1.81 -4.17
C GLY A 48 -10.22 2.27 -2.77
N ALA A 49 -9.28 1.58 -2.11
CA ALA A 49 -8.73 2.06 -0.84
C ALA A 49 -8.07 3.44 -1.01
N THR A 50 -8.35 4.34 -0.05
CA THR A 50 -7.75 5.68 -0.03
C THR A 50 -6.72 5.77 1.10
N LEU A 51 -5.51 6.20 0.76
CA LEU A 51 -4.38 6.30 1.68
C LEU A 51 -3.88 7.75 1.73
N ARG A 52 -3.40 8.18 2.90
CA ARG A 52 -2.66 9.42 3.09
C ARG A 52 -1.27 9.10 3.64
N LEU A 53 -0.25 9.59 2.97
CA LEU A 53 1.15 9.40 3.32
C LEU A 53 1.95 10.66 2.99
N LYS A 54 3.16 10.79 3.56
CA LYS A 54 4.08 11.89 3.30
C LYS A 54 5.30 11.38 2.55
N ILE A 55 5.52 11.89 1.35
CA ILE A 55 6.69 11.61 0.52
C ILE A 55 7.19 12.91 -0.16
N PRO A 56 8.44 12.97 -0.64
CA PRO A 56 8.92 14.09 -1.45
C PRO A 56 8.10 14.25 -2.74
N VAL A 57 7.62 15.47 -3.01
CA VAL A 57 6.76 15.75 -4.17
C VAL A 57 7.48 15.51 -5.50
N ASP A 58 8.79 15.72 -5.55
CA ASP A 58 9.60 15.55 -6.76
C ASP A 58 9.55 14.12 -7.31
N LEU A 59 9.30 13.12 -6.45
CA LEU A 59 9.16 11.74 -6.90
C LEU A 59 7.96 11.52 -7.82
N LEU A 60 6.89 12.32 -7.68
CA LEU A 60 5.72 12.29 -8.56
C LEU A 60 6.04 12.81 -9.97
N ASN A 61 7.07 13.64 -10.11
CA ASN A 61 7.49 14.18 -11.40
C ASN A 61 8.45 13.23 -12.13
N ILE A 62 9.17 12.40 -11.39
CA ILE A 62 10.19 11.48 -11.93
C ILE A 62 9.57 10.12 -12.28
N TYR A 63 8.62 9.66 -11.46
CA TYR A 63 8.05 8.32 -11.57
C TYR A 63 6.51 8.35 -11.58
N GLU A 64 5.92 7.62 -12.52
CA GLU A 64 4.49 7.38 -12.59
C GLU A 64 4.16 5.97 -12.06
N ASP A 65 3.27 5.86 -11.07
CA ASP A 65 2.69 4.58 -10.65
C ASP A 65 1.22 4.50 -11.04
N LYS A 66 0.96 3.77 -12.14
CA LYS A 66 -0.39 3.63 -12.72
C LYS A 66 -1.38 2.87 -11.84
N LYS A 67 -0.92 2.21 -10.76
CA LYS A 67 -1.80 1.48 -9.83
C LYS A 67 -2.55 2.43 -8.92
N PHE A 68 -2.05 3.65 -8.72
CA PHE A 68 -2.59 4.60 -7.77
C PHE A 68 -2.95 5.91 -8.46
N GLN A 69 -4.14 6.43 -8.15
CA GLN A 69 -4.50 7.81 -8.49
C GLN A 69 -3.99 8.71 -7.37
N VAL A 70 -3.27 9.77 -7.72
CA VAL A 70 -2.59 10.64 -6.75
C VAL A 70 -3.24 12.02 -6.72
N LYS A 71 -3.46 12.53 -5.51
CA LYS A 71 -3.88 13.92 -5.27
C LYS A 71 -3.03 14.52 -4.15
N THR A 72 -2.33 15.61 -4.45
CA THR A 72 -1.60 16.40 -3.44
C THR A 72 -2.58 17.28 -2.68
N ILE A 73 -2.39 17.38 -1.35
CA ILE A 73 -3.21 18.17 -0.42
C ILE A 73 -2.35 19.07 0.46
#